data_AF-A0AA36C300-F1
#
_entry.id   AF-A0AA36C300-F1
#
_cell.length_a   1.000
_cell.length_b   1.000
_cell.length_c   1.000
_cell.angle_alpha   90.00
_cell.angle_beta   90.00
_cell.angle_gamma   90.00
#
_symmetry.space_group_name_H-M   'P 1'
#
loop_
_entity.id
_entity.type
_entity.pdbx_description
1 polymer ?
#
loop_
_entity_poly.entity_id
_entity_poly.type
_entity_poly.pdbx_seq_one_letter_code
_entity_poly.pdbx_strand_id
1 'polypeptide(L)'
;MCEKSEEQILRYSMLEDDPNSNSLFAEKERKPRWGPQHAGAKELASLYTKGKRYQELICLYVAVCLFVINFFFLIRHFRVDNLYFIAISSIFGILTADFLSGLVHWSADTWGSVDLPVIGKFHKWSHTYFGLPWYIQLLQKYHIILPCKHHRIHHVAPHETYFCITTGWLNFLFEKIRFWSSLEYIIEKTTGHKPRTDDMKWAKKID
;
A
#
# COMPACT_ATOMS: atom_id res chain seq x y z
N MET A 1 11.90 5.39 -19.63
CA MET A 1 12.17 3.96 -19.90
C MET A 1 13.14 3.50 -18.82
N CYS A 2 12.73 2.70 -17.85
CA CYS A 2 12.27 1.32 -18.02
C CYS A 2 10.97 1.10 -17.23
N GLU A 3 9.81 1.09 -17.90
CA GLU A 3 8.67 0.36 -17.35
C GLU A 3 9.12 -1.10 -17.26
N LYS A 4 9.03 -1.70 -16.06
CA LYS A 4 9.33 -3.12 -15.90
C LYS A 4 8.42 -3.88 -16.88
N SER A 5 9.00 -4.64 -17.80
CA SER A 5 8.19 -5.49 -18.71
C SER A 5 7.34 -6.47 -17.89
N GLU A 6 6.21 -6.93 -18.42
CA GLU A 6 5.36 -7.90 -17.70
C GLU A 6 6.17 -9.15 -17.29
N GLU A 7 7.12 -9.58 -18.12
CA GLU A 7 8.05 -10.66 -17.79
C GLU A 7 8.97 -10.33 -16.62
N GLN A 8 9.51 -9.11 -16.54
CA GLN A 8 10.34 -8.70 -15.40
C GLN A 8 9.49 -8.55 -14.13
N ILE A 9 8.27 -8.05 -14.23
CA ILE A 9 7.34 -7.98 -13.09
C ILE A 9 7.05 -9.39 -12.59
N LEU A 10 6.74 -10.34 -13.47
CA LEU A 10 6.48 -11.74 -13.10
C LEU A 10 7.72 -12.45 -12.54
N ARG A 11 8.91 -12.22 -13.12
CA ARG A 11 10.15 -12.90 -12.74
C ARG A 11 10.73 -12.40 -11.41
N TYR A 12 10.58 -11.11 -11.12
CA TYR A 12 11.13 -10.47 -9.92
C TYR A 12 10.09 -10.12 -8.86
N SER A 13 8.78 -10.24 -9.16
CA SER A 13 7.79 -10.33 -8.09
C SER A 13 8.11 -11.55 -7.26
N MET A 14 8.04 -11.43 -5.93
CA MET A 14 7.94 -12.64 -5.11
C MET A 14 6.88 -13.55 -5.73
N LEU A 15 7.21 -14.84 -5.88
CA LEU A 15 6.24 -15.87 -6.25
C LEU A 15 5.20 -15.92 -5.11
N GLU A 16 4.22 -15.03 -5.18
CA GLU A 16 2.94 -15.21 -4.52
C GLU A 16 2.30 -16.40 -5.24
N ASP A 17 2.55 -17.60 -4.72
CA ASP A 17 2.04 -18.90 -5.15
C ASP A 17 0.83 -18.75 -6.09
N ASP A 18 1.05 -18.95 -7.40
CA ASP A 18 0.05 -18.76 -8.44
C ASP A 18 -1.16 -19.68 -8.18
N PRO A 19 -2.31 -19.14 -7.77
CA PRO A 19 -3.47 -19.96 -7.47
C PRO A 19 -4.11 -20.56 -8.73
N ASN A 20 -3.65 -20.17 -9.93
CA ASN A 20 -4.11 -20.67 -11.22
C ASN A 20 -3.08 -21.58 -11.94
N SER A 21 -1.94 -21.91 -11.32
CA SER A 21 -0.92 -22.84 -11.89
C SER A 21 -0.49 -22.55 -13.34
N ASN A 22 -0.10 -21.32 -13.65
CA ASN A 22 0.50 -20.94 -14.94
C ASN A 22 2.04 -21.06 -14.94
N SER A 23 2.65 -21.56 -13.88
CA SER A 23 4.09 -21.84 -13.86
C SER A 23 4.37 -23.22 -14.46
N LEU A 24 4.94 -23.24 -15.68
CA LEU A 24 5.33 -24.45 -16.41
C LEU A 24 6.42 -25.30 -15.72
N PHE A 25 6.95 -24.87 -14.57
CA PHE A 25 8.14 -25.46 -13.93
C PHE A 25 8.09 -25.44 -12.38
N ALA A 26 7.06 -25.99 -11.75
CA ALA A 26 7.06 -26.17 -10.30
C ALA A 26 6.79 -27.64 -9.91
N GLU A 27 7.85 -28.45 -9.91
CA GLU A 27 7.90 -29.69 -9.13
C GLU A 27 8.66 -29.46 -7.82
N LYS A 28 8.08 -30.05 -6.75
CA LYS A 28 8.53 -30.23 -5.36
C LYS A 28 8.14 -29.16 -4.32
N GLU A 29 7.32 -29.67 -3.40
CA GLU A 29 6.89 -29.18 -2.08
C GLU A 29 5.69 -28.21 -2.01
N ARG A 30 4.50 -28.83 -1.89
CA ARG A 30 3.20 -28.22 -1.62
C ARG A 30 3.04 -27.73 -0.17
N LYS A 31 3.89 -26.82 0.31
CA LYS A 31 3.53 -26.01 1.50
C LYS A 31 3.50 -24.55 1.10
N PRO A 32 2.35 -23.86 1.23
CA PRO A 32 2.30 -22.43 0.96
C PRO A 32 3.32 -21.73 1.85
N ARG A 33 4.17 -20.87 1.26
CA ARG A 33 5.17 -20.05 2.00
C ARG A 33 4.52 -18.95 2.86
N TRP A 34 3.20 -18.98 3.00
CA TRP A 34 2.34 -17.94 3.55
C TRP A 34 1.20 -18.60 4.34
N GLY A 35 0.53 -17.82 5.19
CA GLY A 35 -0.56 -18.29 6.04
C GLY A 35 -0.22 -18.27 7.54
N PRO A 36 -1.22 -18.53 8.40
CA PRO A 36 -1.10 -18.34 9.85
C PRO A 36 -0.05 -19.23 10.52
N GLN A 37 0.45 -20.24 9.81
CA GLN A 37 1.48 -21.15 10.31
C GLN A 37 2.92 -20.71 10.00
N HIS A 38 3.12 -19.72 9.11
CA HIS A 38 4.43 -19.22 8.71
C HIS A 38 5.14 -18.48 9.86
N ALA A 39 6.46 -18.63 10.00
CA ALA A 39 7.23 -18.08 11.10
C ALA A 39 7.12 -16.55 11.22
N GLY A 40 7.27 -15.84 10.11
CA GLY A 40 7.10 -14.38 10.08
C GLY A 40 5.67 -13.92 10.38
N ALA A 41 4.65 -14.68 9.97
CA ALA A 41 3.26 -14.36 10.28
C ALA A 41 2.95 -14.56 11.77
N LYS A 42 3.56 -15.57 12.41
CA LYS A 42 3.49 -15.81 13.85
C LYS A 42 4.23 -14.75 14.65
N GLU A 43 5.43 -14.33 14.20
CA GLU A 43 6.20 -13.24 14.81
C GLU A 43 5.39 -11.94 14.79
N LEU A 44 4.86 -11.55 13.62
CA LEU A 44 3.99 -10.37 13.49
C LEU A 44 2.71 -10.45 14.34
N ALA A 45 2.07 -11.63 14.39
CA ALA A 45 0.91 -11.84 15.25
C ALA A 45 1.25 -11.72 16.74
N SER A 46 2.45 -12.17 17.15
CA SER A 46 2.92 -12.07 18.53
C SER A 46 3.20 -10.63 18.97
N LEU A 47 3.57 -9.75 18.03
CA LEU A 47 3.78 -8.32 18.26
C LEU A 47 2.45 -7.53 18.35
N TYR A 48 1.32 -8.18 18.09
CA TYR A 48 0.01 -7.53 18.09
C TYR A 48 -0.53 -7.32 19.52
N THR A 49 -0.34 -6.11 20.06
CA THR A 49 -0.70 -5.78 21.45
C THR A 49 -2.15 -5.30 21.61
N LYS A 50 -2.66 -5.33 22.85
CA LYS A 50 -3.95 -4.69 23.21
C LYS A 50 -3.94 -3.19 22.91
N GLY A 51 -2.81 -2.51 23.12
CA GLY A 51 -2.64 -1.09 22.78
C GLY A 51 -2.84 -0.83 21.29
N LYS A 52 -2.28 -1.69 20.44
CA LYS A 52 -2.49 -1.63 18.98
C LYS A 52 -3.96 -1.79 18.60
N ARG A 53 -4.67 -2.72 19.26
CA ARG A 53 -6.11 -2.91 19.05
C ARG A 53 -6.92 -1.68 19.48
N TYR A 54 -6.61 -1.06 20.62
CA TYR A 54 -7.28 0.17 21.05
C TYR A 54 -7.04 1.32 20.08
N GLN A 55 -5.81 1.49 19.62
CA GLN A 55 -5.47 2.49 18.61
C GLN A 55 -6.29 2.27 17.32
N GLU A 56 -6.39 1.05 16.81
CA GLU A 56 -7.21 0.75 15.64
C GLU A 56 -8.69 1.12 15.85
N LEU A 57 -9.24 0.80 17.03
CA LEU A 57 -10.62 1.15 17.37
C LEU A 57 -10.80 2.67 17.42
N ILE A 58 -9.91 3.39 18.11
CA ILE A 58 -9.96 4.86 18.21
C ILE A 58 -9.88 5.48 16.82
N CYS A 59 -8.90 5.09 15.99
CA CYS A 59 -8.77 5.58 14.63
C CYS A 59 -10.01 5.30 13.79
N LEU A 60 -10.60 4.11 13.91
CA LEU A 60 -11.82 3.73 13.20
C LEU A 60 -13.02 4.61 13.62
N TYR A 61 -13.26 4.75 14.92
CA TYR A 61 -14.38 5.54 15.42
C TYR A 61 -14.22 7.02 15.07
N VAL A 62 -13.01 7.59 15.23
CA VAL A 62 -12.73 8.97 14.84
C VAL A 62 -12.97 9.17 13.34
N ALA A 63 -12.47 8.27 12.49
CA ALA A 63 -12.69 8.35 11.05
C ALA A 63 -14.19 8.29 10.70
N VAL A 64 -14.94 7.34 11.26
CA VAL A 64 -16.39 7.22 11.03
C VAL A 64 -17.14 8.47 11.49
N CYS A 65 -16.82 9.00 12.67
CA CYS A 65 -17.42 10.23 13.18
C CYS A 65 -17.15 11.42 12.23
N LEU A 66 -15.91 11.59 11.77
CA LEU A 66 -15.54 12.63 10.82
C LEU A 66 -16.27 12.48 9.49
N PHE A 67 -16.41 11.25 8.98
CA PHE A 67 -17.19 10.99 7.76
C PHE A 67 -18.66 11.39 7.93
N VAL A 68 -19.29 11.01 9.04
CA VAL A 68 -20.70 11.35 9.33
C VAL A 68 -20.89 12.86 9.43
N ILE A 69 -19.99 13.55 10.14
CA ILE A 69 -20.03 15.00 10.30
C ILE A 69 -19.85 15.71 8.94
N ASN A 70 -18.86 15.30 8.14
CA ASN A 70 -18.63 15.86 6.81
C ASN A 70 -19.81 15.59 5.87
N PHE A 71 -20.38 14.39 5.91
CA PHE A 71 -21.54 14.05 5.10
C PHE A 71 -22.77 14.90 5.47
N PHE A 72 -23.00 15.11 6.77
CA PHE A 72 -24.03 16.03 7.24
C PHE A 72 -23.81 17.45 6.73
N PHE A 73 -22.60 17.99 6.86
CA PHE A 73 -22.27 19.33 6.33
C PHE A 73 -22.43 19.40 4.81
N LEU A 74 -22.01 18.35 4.09
CA LEU A 74 -22.14 18.28 2.64
C LEU A 74 -23.61 18.41 2.24
N ILE A 75 -24.52 17.65 2.86
CA ILE A 75 -25.96 17.73 2.58
C ILE A 75 -26.50 19.13 2.92
N ARG A 76 -26.16 19.67 4.09
CA ARG A 76 -26.69 20.97 4.56
C ARG A 76 -26.23 22.14 3.71
N HIS A 77 -25.05 22.07 3.12
CA HIS A 77 -24.44 23.15 2.35
C HIS A 77 -24.35 22.85 0.85
N PHE A 78 -24.94 21.74 0.38
CA PHE A 78 -24.92 21.37 -1.03
C PHE A 78 -25.68 22.43 -1.85
N ARG A 79 -24.99 23.04 -2.81
CA ARG A 79 -25.57 23.95 -3.80
C ARG A 79 -25.17 23.48 -5.19
N VAL A 80 -26.15 23.28 -6.05
CA VAL A 80 -25.94 22.81 -7.43
C VAL A 80 -25.15 23.81 -8.27
N ASP A 81 -25.23 25.11 -7.95
CA ASP A 81 -24.46 26.16 -8.64
C ASP A 81 -22.94 25.96 -8.48
N ASN A 82 -22.51 25.26 -7.43
CA ASN A 82 -21.10 25.02 -7.12
C ASN A 82 -20.59 23.69 -7.70
N LEU A 83 -21.36 22.98 -8.54
CA LEU A 83 -21.00 21.65 -9.06
C LEU A 83 -19.60 21.62 -9.71
N TYR A 84 -19.23 22.67 -10.44
CA TYR A 84 -17.89 22.77 -11.05
C TYR A 84 -16.77 22.79 -10.00
N PHE A 85 -16.92 23.59 -8.95
CA PHE A 85 -15.95 23.64 -7.85
C PHE A 85 -15.90 22.33 -7.07
N ILE A 86 -17.05 21.68 -6.86
CA ILE A 86 -17.13 20.36 -6.20
C ILE A 86 -16.38 19.31 -7.02
N ALA A 87 -16.57 19.29 -8.35
CA ALA A 87 -15.88 18.34 -9.22
C ALA A 87 -14.36 18.51 -9.20
N ILE A 88 -13.88 19.75 -9.33
CA ILE A 88 -12.45 20.07 -9.26
C ILE A 88 -11.87 19.71 -7.89
N SER A 89 -12.55 20.13 -6.81
CA SER A 89 -12.09 19.85 -5.44
C SER A 89 -12.07 18.35 -5.16
N SER A 90 -12.98 17.57 -5.75
CA SER A 90 -12.99 16.11 -5.62
C SER A 90 -11.76 15.47 -6.28
N ILE A 91 -11.36 15.95 -7.46
CA ILE A 91 -10.13 15.49 -8.13
C ILE A 91 -8.90 15.83 -7.28
N PHE A 92 -8.78 17.07 -6.81
CA PHE A 92 -7.68 17.46 -5.93
C PHE A 92 -7.68 16.68 -4.60
N GLY A 93 -8.86 16.39 -4.05
CA GLY A 93 -9.01 15.55 -2.87
C GLY A 93 -8.48 14.14 -3.09
N ILE A 94 -8.81 13.52 -4.24
CA ILE A 94 -8.29 12.20 -4.64
C ILE A 94 -6.76 12.24 -4.77
N LEU A 95 -6.21 13.22 -5.49
CA LEU A 95 -4.76 13.36 -5.65
C LEU A 95 -4.04 13.57 -4.32
N THR A 96 -4.64 14.37 -3.44
CA THR A 96 -4.09 14.64 -2.09
C THR A 96 -4.11 13.38 -1.24
N ALA A 97 -5.22 12.63 -1.23
CA ALA A 97 -5.32 11.36 -0.52
C ALA A 97 -4.31 10.33 -1.07
N ASP A 98 -4.14 10.27 -2.40
CA ASP A 98 -3.18 9.39 -3.05
C ASP A 98 -1.74 9.72 -2.63
N PHE A 99 -1.37 11.01 -2.67
CA PHE A 99 -0.06 11.49 -2.22
C PHE A 99 0.18 11.18 -0.75
N LEU A 100 -0.75 11.55 0.14
CA LEU A 100 -0.60 11.35 1.59
C LEU A 100 -0.51 9.86 1.93
N SER A 101 -1.29 9.01 1.27
CA SER A 101 -1.18 7.56 1.44
C SER A 101 0.21 7.05 1.02
N GLY A 102 0.76 7.58 -0.07
CA GLY A 102 2.11 7.26 -0.53
C GLY A 102 3.20 7.75 0.41
N LEU A 103 3.09 8.97 0.93
CA LEU A 103 4.05 9.54 1.88
C LEU A 103 4.10 8.72 3.18
N VAL A 104 2.94 8.33 3.69
CA VAL A 104 2.83 7.52 4.91
C VAL A 104 3.34 6.10 4.67
N HIS A 105 3.01 5.49 3.53
CA HIS A 105 3.51 4.16 3.16
C HIS A 105 5.02 4.16 2.96
N TRP A 106 5.54 5.08 2.14
CA TRP A 106 6.97 5.26 1.93
C TRP A 106 7.74 5.49 3.22
N SER A 107 7.25 6.37 4.11
CA SER A 107 7.93 6.62 5.38
C SER A 107 7.95 5.39 6.30
N ALA A 108 6.87 4.61 6.31
CA ALA A 108 6.80 3.33 7.02
C ALA A 108 7.76 2.29 6.40
N ASP A 109 7.85 2.17 5.09
CA ASP A 109 8.75 1.22 4.44
C ASP A 109 10.22 1.65 4.50
N THR A 110 10.48 2.94 4.69
CA THR A 110 11.84 3.49 4.64
C THR A 110 12.49 3.56 6.02
N TRP A 111 11.74 3.97 7.05
CA TRP A 111 12.24 4.11 8.41
C TRP A 111 11.34 3.46 9.46
N GLY A 112 10.22 2.86 9.04
CA GLY A 112 9.38 2.11 9.94
C GLY A 112 10.07 0.81 10.36
N SER A 113 10.17 0.57 11.67
CA SER A 113 10.48 -0.75 12.20
C SER A 113 9.18 -1.46 12.60
N VAL A 114 9.24 -2.78 12.79
CA VAL A 114 8.16 -3.60 13.37
C VAL A 114 7.64 -3.08 14.72
N ASP A 115 8.38 -2.17 15.36
CA ASP A 115 8.03 -1.53 16.64
C ASP A 115 7.13 -0.30 16.47
N LEU A 116 6.79 0.12 15.25
CA LEU A 116 5.96 1.30 15.00
C LEU A 116 4.48 0.94 14.81
N PRO A 117 3.60 1.32 15.75
CA PRO A 117 2.22 0.88 15.73
C PRO A 117 1.35 1.83 14.91
N VAL A 118 1.39 1.85 13.57
CA VAL A 118 0.32 2.50 12.76
C VAL A 118 0.38 1.90 11.34
N ILE A 119 -0.53 1.02 10.90
CA ILE A 119 -1.63 1.29 9.94
C ILE A 119 -2.07 -0.08 9.38
N GLY A 120 -3.34 -0.28 8.96
CA GLY A 120 -3.62 -1.32 7.95
C GLY A 120 -5.02 -1.95 7.96
N LYS A 121 -5.94 -1.46 7.12
CA LYS A 121 -7.09 -2.26 6.64
C LYS A 121 -7.27 -2.21 5.12
N PHE A 122 -6.97 -1.08 4.47
CA PHE A 122 -7.04 -0.97 3.01
C PHE A 122 -5.95 -1.78 2.27
N HIS A 123 -4.76 -1.88 2.86
CA HIS A 123 -3.66 -2.71 2.33
C HIS A 123 -4.03 -4.20 2.23
N LYS A 124 -4.94 -4.73 3.08
CA LYS A 124 -5.32 -6.15 3.01
C LYS A 124 -6.08 -6.49 1.72
N TRP A 125 -6.85 -5.54 1.19
CA TRP A 125 -7.65 -5.76 -0.02
C TRP A 125 -6.82 -5.71 -1.30
N SER A 126 -5.65 -5.05 -1.30
CA SER A 126 -4.73 -5.11 -2.44
C SER A 126 -3.98 -6.44 -2.57
N HIS A 127 -4.07 -7.33 -1.56
CA HIS A 127 -3.47 -8.68 -1.55
C HIS A 127 -4.50 -9.83 -1.64
N THR A 128 -5.81 -9.55 -1.72
CA THR A 128 -6.85 -10.61 -1.72
C THR A 128 -7.36 -10.86 -3.14
N TYR A 129 -7.05 -12.03 -3.72
CA TYR A 129 -7.37 -12.37 -5.13
C TYR A 129 -8.73 -13.07 -5.33
N PHE A 130 -9.37 -13.54 -4.25
CA PHE A 130 -10.58 -14.37 -4.32
C PHE A 130 -11.72 -13.80 -3.46
N GLY A 131 -12.95 -13.88 -3.98
CA GLY A 131 -14.16 -13.52 -3.23
C GLY A 131 -14.43 -12.02 -3.08
N LEU A 132 -13.74 -11.16 -3.86
CA LEU A 132 -14.01 -9.72 -3.86
C LEU A 132 -15.41 -9.44 -4.45
N PRO A 133 -16.25 -8.61 -3.81
CA PRO A 133 -17.52 -8.18 -4.37
C PRO A 133 -17.32 -7.53 -5.75
N TRP A 134 -18.26 -7.75 -6.67
CA TRP A 134 -18.16 -7.31 -8.07
C TRP A 134 -17.93 -5.79 -8.20
N TYR A 135 -18.49 -4.98 -7.30
CA TYR A 135 -18.30 -3.52 -7.31
C TYR A 135 -16.88 -3.11 -6.93
N ILE A 136 -16.18 -3.87 -6.07
CA ILE A 136 -14.76 -3.61 -5.75
C ILE A 136 -13.90 -3.90 -6.98
N GLN A 137 -14.16 -5.00 -7.68
CA GLN A 137 -13.45 -5.34 -8.92
C GLN A 137 -13.67 -4.26 -10.00
N LEU A 138 -14.88 -3.69 -10.07
CA LEU A 138 -15.19 -2.59 -10.96
C LEU A 138 -14.40 -1.32 -10.62
N LEU A 139 -14.35 -0.95 -9.33
CA LEU A 139 -13.60 0.21 -8.86
C LEU A 139 -12.09 0.05 -9.11
N GLN A 140 -11.54 -1.16 -8.95
CA GLN A 140 -10.16 -1.47 -9.30
C GLN A 140 -9.92 -1.40 -10.82
N LYS A 141 -10.84 -1.92 -11.62
CA LYS A 141 -10.76 -1.88 -13.09
C LYS A 141 -10.73 -0.45 -13.63
N TYR A 142 -11.49 0.45 -13.03
CA TYR A 142 -11.52 1.86 -13.39
C TYR A 142 -10.49 2.72 -12.66
N HIS A 143 -9.56 2.10 -11.90
CA HIS A 143 -8.54 2.80 -11.13
C HIS A 143 -9.11 3.86 -10.15
N ILE A 144 -10.36 3.70 -9.71
CA ILE A 144 -10.96 4.53 -8.67
C ILE A 144 -10.38 4.15 -7.30
N ILE A 145 -9.99 2.88 -7.15
CA ILE A 145 -9.18 2.37 -6.04
C ILE A 145 -7.99 1.59 -6.62
N LEU A 146 -6.89 1.50 -5.87
CA LEU A 146 -5.65 0.89 -6.33
C LEU A 146 -5.87 -0.54 -6.89
N PRO A 147 -5.53 -0.79 -8.17
CA PRO A 147 -5.57 -2.12 -8.74
C PRO A 147 -4.47 -3.02 -8.15
N CYS A 148 -4.77 -4.30 -7.91
CA CYS A 148 -3.79 -5.25 -7.36
C CYS A 148 -2.54 -5.41 -8.25
N LYS A 149 -2.70 -5.37 -9.58
CA LYS A 149 -1.56 -5.41 -10.52
C LYS A 149 -0.60 -4.24 -10.32
N HIS A 150 -1.14 -3.07 -10.03
CA HIS A 150 -0.37 -1.85 -9.82
C HIS A 150 0.33 -1.87 -8.45
N HIS A 151 -0.35 -2.35 -7.40
CA HIS A 151 0.25 -2.60 -6.09
C HIS A 151 1.38 -3.63 -6.15
N ARG A 152 1.24 -4.66 -6.97
CA ARG A 152 2.27 -5.71 -7.12
C ARG A 152 3.61 -5.15 -7.58
N ILE A 153 3.64 -4.07 -8.36
CA ILE A 153 4.88 -3.43 -8.84
C ILE A 153 5.76 -2.99 -7.65
N HIS A 154 5.14 -2.49 -6.59
CA HIS A 154 5.80 -2.10 -5.35
C HIS A 154 6.40 -3.31 -4.60
N HIS A 155 5.75 -4.48 -4.65
CA HIS A 155 6.24 -5.75 -4.08
C HIS A 155 7.35 -6.42 -4.91
N VAL A 156 7.74 -5.83 -6.04
CA VAL A 156 8.88 -6.31 -6.82
C VAL A 156 10.14 -5.66 -6.26
N ALA A 157 11.14 -6.48 -5.90
CA ALA A 157 12.46 -5.99 -5.50
C ALA A 157 12.95 -4.90 -6.48
N PRO A 158 13.51 -3.78 -5.99
CA PRO A 158 14.01 -3.54 -4.63
C PRO A 158 13.00 -2.96 -3.61
N HIS A 159 11.69 -2.90 -3.92
CA HIS A 159 10.65 -2.33 -3.02
C HIS A 159 10.73 -0.81 -2.78
N GLU A 160 11.34 -0.07 -3.71
CA GLU A 160 11.62 1.37 -3.54
C GLU A 160 10.69 2.28 -4.36
N THR A 161 9.60 1.73 -4.90
CA THR A 161 8.79 2.41 -5.93
C THR A 161 7.30 2.18 -5.70
N TYR A 162 6.45 3.03 -6.28
CA TYR A 162 4.98 2.85 -6.31
C TYR A 162 4.30 2.84 -4.92
N PHE A 163 4.65 3.81 -4.07
CA PHE A 163 4.14 3.87 -2.68
C PHE A 163 2.69 4.37 -2.56
N CYS A 164 2.12 5.11 -3.52
CA CYS A 164 0.75 5.62 -3.42
C CYS A 164 -0.27 4.48 -3.51
N ILE A 165 -1.00 4.23 -2.42
CA ILE A 165 -1.87 3.05 -2.25
C ILE A 165 -3.37 3.33 -2.30
N THR A 166 -3.80 4.60 -2.39
CA THR A 166 -5.24 4.92 -2.45
C THR A 166 -5.80 4.61 -3.84
N THR A 167 -5.20 5.20 -4.87
CA THR A 167 -5.58 5.06 -6.28
C THR A 167 -4.39 4.67 -7.16
N GLY A 168 -3.17 5.08 -6.78
CA GLY A 168 -1.94 4.88 -7.53
C GLY A 168 -1.76 5.85 -8.71
N TRP A 169 -2.61 6.87 -8.85
CA TRP A 169 -2.54 7.83 -9.97
C TRP A 169 -1.21 8.57 -10.03
N LEU A 170 -0.63 8.87 -8.86
CA LEU A 170 0.62 9.63 -8.79
C LEU A 170 1.87 8.75 -8.94
N ASN A 171 1.76 7.42 -8.87
CA ASN A 171 2.92 6.53 -8.89
C ASN A 171 3.74 6.67 -10.16
N PHE A 172 3.10 6.72 -11.32
CA PHE A 172 3.79 6.89 -12.60
C PHE A 172 4.56 8.22 -12.68
N LEU A 173 3.93 9.31 -12.20
CA LEU A 173 4.54 10.63 -12.18
C LEU A 173 5.76 10.64 -11.24
N PHE A 174 5.61 10.12 -10.02
CA PHE A 174 6.67 10.09 -9.02
C PHE A 174 7.83 9.18 -9.42
N GLU A 175 7.56 8.07 -10.10
CA GLU A 175 8.60 7.23 -10.68
C GLU A 175 9.39 8.01 -11.75
N LYS A 176 8.69 8.68 -12.67
CA LYS A 176 9.33 9.44 -13.76
C LYS A 176 10.27 10.53 -13.25
N ILE A 177 9.94 11.16 -12.12
CA ILE A 177 10.77 12.21 -11.51
C ILE A 177 11.69 11.69 -10.39
N ARG A 178 11.70 10.37 -10.13
CA ARG A 178 12.43 9.73 -9.01
C ARG A 178 12.18 10.37 -7.65
N PHE A 179 10.94 10.79 -7.42
CA PHE A 179 10.55 11.60 -6.26
C PHE A 179 11.03 10.99 -4.93
N TRP A 180 10.72 9.71 -4.70
CA TRP A 180 11.01 9.02 -3.45
C TRP A 180 12.51 8.85 -3.20
N SER A 181 13.27 8.35 -4.18
CA SER A 181 14.72 8.21 -4.05
C SER A 181 15.43 9.55 -3.88
N SER A 182 14.95 10.61 -4.53
CA SER A 182 15.46 11.97 -4.31
C SER A 182 15.20 12.46 -2.89
N LEU A 183 14.01 12.19 -2.34
CA LEU A 183 13.65 12.58 -0.99
C LEU A 183 14.47 11.82 0.06
N GLU A 184 14.70 10.52 -0.13
CA GLU A 184 15.58 9.70 0.71
C GLU A 184 17.01 10.24 0.71
N TYR A 185 17.56 10.56 -0.46
CA TYR A 185 18.88 11.16 -0.58
C TYR A 185 18.98 12.49 0.18
N ILE A 186 17.98 13.37 0.05
CA ILE A 186 17.93 14.64 0.77
C ILE A 186 17.91 14.41 2.29
N ILE A 187 17.08 13.48 2.76
CA ILE A 187 16.96 13.19 4.20
C ILE A 187 18.25 12.57 4.74
N GLU A 188 18.87 11.62 4.04
CA GLU A 188 20.16 11.05 4.46
C GLU A 188 21.24 12.14 4.53
N LYS A 189 21.29 13.04 3.54
CA LYS A 189 22.27 14.13 3.52
C LYS A 189 22.05 15.18 4.61
N THR A 190 20.81 15.44 4.98
CA THR A 190 20.47 16.47 5.98
C THR A 190 20.45 15.93 7.41
N THR A 191 20.08 14.66 7.60
CA THR A 191 19.87 14.07 8.93
C THR A 191 20.84 12.94 9.28
N GLY A 192 21.58 12.40 8.30
CA GLY A 192 22.43 11.23 8.48
C GLY A 192 21.71 9.88 8.63
N HIS A 193 20.36 9.88 8.67
CA HIS A 193 19.57 8.66 8.82
C HIS A 193 19.47 7.92 7.48
N LYS A 194 20.06 6.73 7.41
CA LYS A 194 20.01 5.90 6.21
C LYS A 194 18.63 5.26 6.04
N PRO A 195 18.09 5.22 4.82
CA PRO A 195 16.87 4.46 4.54
C PRO A 195 17.10 2.96 4.74
N ARG A 196 16.07 2.22 5.16
CA ARG A 196 15.99 0.75 5.16
C ARG A 196 17.16 0.04 5.85
N THR A 197 17.59 0.55 7.00
CA THR A 197 18.75 0.01 7.73
C THR A 197 18.55 -1.40 8.29
N ASP A 198 17.31 -1.87 8.40
CA ASP A 198 16.93 -3.18 8.93
C ASP A 198 16.71 -4.25 7.85
N ASP A 199 16.64 -3.91 6.55
CA ASP A 199 16.55 -4.88 5.45
C ASP A 199 17.65 -5.94 5.52
N MET A 200 18.87 -5.52 5.83
CA MET A 200 20.03 -6.40 6.01
C MET A 200 19.94 -7.27 7.28
N LYS A 201 19.16 -6.87 8.29
CA LYS A 201 18.93 -7.68 9.49
C LYS A 201 17.95 -8.82 9.20
N TRP A 202 16.91 -8.55 8.39
CA TRP A 202 15.97 -9.57 7.93
C TRP A 202 16.58 -10.54 6.93
N ALA A 203 17.40 -10.05 5.99
CA ALA A 203 18.10 -10.90 5.02
C ALA A 203 19.02 -11.95 5.68
N LYS A 204 19.51 -11.66 6.90
CA LYS A 204 20.39 -12.55 7.69
C LYS A 204 19.64 -13.51 8.62
N LYS A 205 18.31 -13.39 8.77
CA LYS A 205 17.49 -14.27 9.62
C LYS A 205 17.12 -15.61 8.94
N ILE A 206 17.72 -15.91 7.78
CA ILE A 206 17.59 -17.22 7.12
C ILE A 206 18.63 -18.15 7.73
N ASP A 207 18.27 -18.79 8.85
CA ASP A 207 18.73 -20.10 9.32
C ASP A 207 17.76 -20.62 10.40
#